data_AF-A0A6J0LHA3-F1
#
_entry.id   AF-A0A6J0LHA3-F1
#
_cell.length_a   1.000
_cell.length_b   1.000
_cell.length_c   1.000
_cell.angle_alpha   90.00
_cell.angle_beta   90.00
_cell.angle_gamma   90.00
#
_symmetry.space_group_name_H-M   'P 1'
#
loop_
_entity.id
_entity.type
_entity.pdbx_description
1 polymer ?
#
loop_
_entity_poly.entity_id
_entity_poly.type
_entity_poly.pdbx_seq_one_letter_code
_entity_poly.pdbx_strand_id
1 'polypeptide(L)'
;MGAAHSHEDLEICESDEEEYEEYEEGREQQEEDEFVDSRDDTFASSSSSRLRPKPPSSSLDDVESKLRALKLKYPSSTQPQPPPSTQSSIKLFRYINGNTPKAKWVTAEKSTSYSFVKTSQGDDDDDEDEDDQEADSEKEWWVLKVGRSKIRRKVSDEMQLKSYRDQRRVDFVARGVWALRFATLEDFASFASTYNSCLFENNHGVEMNEASKAKIFGKDFIGWANPEAADDSMWEDADDILLQSPVRDTQDLTEAFEEATSEGIHSLALGALDNSFLVGSNGIQVFKNMREGIQGKGVCVNFEGSYGGVHSEPRKALLMRAETNMLLMSPMSQNRGVHQLDIETGKVISEWKFEKDGVDISMSDITNDGKGAQLDPSASTFLGLDNNRLCRWDMRDRYGMVQDLASANAPVLSWQQGHQFSRGTNFQCFATTGDGSIVVGSLDGKIRLYSSNTMRQAKTAFPGLGAPVTHVDATYDGKWIVGTTDTYLIVICTLFTDKAGKTKTGFEGRMGNKIAAPRLLKLRPLDAHLAGSNNKFRNAQFSWVTEDGKQERHVVATVGKFSVIWNFQQVKNGSHECYHEQEGLKKCYCYKIVLRNESIVDSRFMNDNFAVSGSPEAPLVIATPMKVSSFSLSSKR
;
A
#
# COMPACT_ATOMS: atom_id res chain seq x y z
N MET A 1 22.35 15.45 5.10
CA MET A 1 23.00 15.13 3.81
C MET A 1 21.99 14.32 3.01
N GLY A 2 21.47 14.69 1.86
CA GLY A 2 21.61 15.81 0.92
C GLY A 2 20.84 15.31 -0.29
N ALA A 3 19.68 15.92 -0.59
CA ALA A 3 18.73 15.43 -1.57
C ALA A 3 19.34 15.34 -2.98
N ALA A 4 19.47 14.12 -3.49
CA ALA A 4 19.91 13.81 -4.86
C ALA A 4 18.72 13.45 -5.76
N HIS A 5 17.55 14.06 -5.52
CA HIS A 5 16.27 13.60 -6.09
C HIS A 5 15.98 14.06 -7.53
N SER A 6 16.88 14.78 -8.20
CA SER A 6 16.63 15.31 -9.57
C SER A 6 17.70 14.99 -10.62
N HIS A 7 18.79 14.28 -10.29
CA HIS A 7 19.88 14.03 -11.24
C HIS A 7 19.78 12.69 -11.97
N GLU A 8 18.92 11.77 -11.51
CA GLU A 8 18.90 10.37 -11.97
C GLU A 8 18.20 10.16 -13.33
N ASP A 9 17.26 11.06 -13.69
CA ASP A 9 16.45 10.92 -14.92
C ASP A 9 17.10 11.56 -16.16
N LEU A 10 18.14 12.38 -15.99
CA LEU A 10 18.77 13.13 -17.09
C LEU A 10 19.97 12.40 -17.72
N GLU A 11 20.65 11.49 -17.02
CA GLU A 11 21.93 10.91 -17.48
C GLU A 11 21.85 9.89 -18.64
N ILE A 12 20.65 9.57 -19.15
CA ILE A 12 20.49 8.70 -20.34
C ILE A 12 20.19 9.53 -21.62
N CYS A 13 20.08 10.85 -21.49
CA CYS A 13 20.00 11.77 -22.62
C CYS A 13 21.38 12.44 -22.80
N GLU A 14 21.90 12.42 -24.02
CA GLU A 14 23.14 13.09 -24.47
C GLU A 14 24.48 12.39 -24.16
N SER A 15 24.86 11.46 -25.04
CA SER A 15 26.25 11.35 -25.50
C SER A 15 26.29 10.61 -26.84
N ASP A 16 25.79 11.24 -27.90
CA ASP A 16 26.12 10.90 -29.29
C ASP A 16 25.84 12.16 -30.12
N GLU A 17 26.59 13.23 -29.87
CA GLU A 17 26.65 14.39 -30.77
C GLU A 17 27.89 14.24 -31.65
N GLU A 18 27.67 13.82 -32.90
CA GLU A 18 28.61 14.06 -33.99
C GLU A 18 28.41 15.50 -34.49
N GLU A 19 29.47 16.28 -34.34
CA GLU A 19 29.68 17.66 -34.70
C GLU A 19 29.45 17.91 -36.21
N TYR A 20 28.41 18.67 -36.56
CA TYR A 20 28.29 19.33 -37.88
C TYR A 20 27.68 20.72 -37.71
N GLU A 21 28.52 21.75 -37.88
CA GLU A 21 28.10 23.13 -38.11
C GLU A 21 27.67 23.32 -39.58
N GLU A 22 26.50 23.92 -39.82
CA GLU A 22 26.29 24.77 -41.01
C GLU A 22 25.19 25.83 -40.76
N TYR A 23 25.38 26.99 -41.39
CA TYR A 23 24.81 28.30 -41.10
C TYR A 23 23.48 28.62 -41.83
N GLU A 24 22.72 29.54 -41.24
CA GLU A 24 21.65 30.46 -41.72
C GLU A 24 20.90 30.22 -43.06
N GLU A 25 19.57 30.39 -43.04
CA GLU A 25 18.89 31.63 -43.50
C GLU A 25 17.35 31.52 -43.33
N GLY A 26 16.72 32.63 -42.95
CA GLY A 26 15.29 32.73 -42.69
C GLY A 26 14.43 32.99 -43.93
N ARG A 27 13.12 32.71 -43.80
CA ARG A 27 12.07 33.43 -44.54
C ARG A 27 10.69 33.27 -43.90
N GLU A 28 10.07 34.41 -43.62
CA GLU A 28 8.66 34.58 -43.27
C GLU A 28 7.76 34.27 -44.49
N GLN A 29 6.56 33.73 -44.24
CA GLN A 29 5.33 34.16 -44.94
C GLN A 29 4.05 33.70 -44.23
N GLN A 30 3.12 34.64 -44.15
CA GLN A 30 1.73 34.57 -43.65
C GLN A 30 0.77 33.97 -44.68
N GLU A 31 -0.45 33.67 -44.20
CA GLU A 31 -1.80 33.69 -44.83
C GLU A 31 -2.59 32.48 -44.28
N GLU A 32 -3.48 32.64 -43.27
CA GLU A 32 -4.89 33.06 -43.38
C GLU A 32 -5.65 32.39 -44.53
N ASP A 33 -6.57 31.47 -44.21
CA ASP A 33 -7.99 31.71 -44.49
C ASP A 33 -8.94 30.67 -43.88
N GLU A 34 -10.13 31.19 -43.62
CA GLU A 34 -11.23 30.75 -42.76
C GLU A 34 -12.37 30.12 -43.60
N PHE A 35 -13.41 29.61 -42.93
CA PHE A 35 -14.79 29.21 -43.37
C PHE A 35 -15.10 27.70 -43.39
N VAL A 36 -15.84 27.15 -42.41
CA VAL A 36 -17.28 27.25 -42.03
C VAL A 36 -18.16 26.12 -42.59
N ASP A 37 -18.63 25.34 -41.62
CA ASP A 37 -19.82 24.51 -41.42
C ASP A 37 -21.04 24.64 -42.37
N SER A 38 -21.69 23.49 -42.61
CA SER A 38 -23.15 23.43 -42.82
C SER A 38 -23.73 22.07 -42.42
N ARG A 39 -24.80 22.16 -41.64
CA ARG A 39 -25.64 21.11 -41.04
C ARG A 39 -26.84 20.73 -41.92
N ASP A 40 -27.52 19.67 -41.45
CA ASP A 40 -28.95 19.32 -41.60
C ASP A 40 -29.39 18.73 -42.97
N ASP A 41 -30.38 17.85 -43.10
CA ASP A 41 -31.44 17.36 -42.21
C ASP A 41 -32.09 16.07 -42.82
N THR A 42 -32.35 15.06 -41.99
CA THR A 42 -33.66 14.42 -41.68
C THR A 42 -34.61 13.78 -42.74
N PHE A 43 -35.34 12.74 -42.25
CA PHE A 43 -36.62 12.08 -42.67
C PHE A 43 -36.51 10.75 -43.48
N ALA A 44 -36.82 9.57 -42.91
CA ALA A 44 -38.14 8.94 -42.60
C ALA A 44 -38.92 8.55 -43.90
N SER A 45 -39.62 7.41 -44.11
CA SER A 45 -40.09 6.29 -43.30
C SER A 45 -40.74 5.18 -44.19
N SER A 46 -40.86 3.96 -43.63
CA SER A 46 -41.94 2.96 -43.80
C SER A 46 -42.14 2.13 -45.10
N SER A 47 -42.25 0.80 -44.95
CA SER A 47 -43.52 0.05 -45.12
C SER A 47 -43.40 -1.50 -44.94
N SER A 48 -44.21 -2.01 -43.99
CA SER A 48 -45.01 -3.27 -43.95
C SER A 48 -44.76 -4.38 -45.01
N SER A 49 -44.44 -5.65 -44.69
CA SER A 49 -45.15 -6.74 -43.95
C SER A 49 -45.67 -7.90 -44.86
N ARG A 50 -45.24 -9.13 -44.49
CA ARG A 50 -46.00 -10.42 -44.42
C ARG A 50 -45.36 -11.64 -45.13
N LEU A 51 -45.53 -12.77 -44.41
CA LEU A 51 -45.54 -14.19 -44.80
C LEU A 51 -44.29 -15.03 -44.45
N ARG A 52 -44.46 -15.86 -43.41
CA ARG A 52 -43.74 -17.12 -43.12
C ARG A 52 -44.23 -18.22 -44.08
N PRO A 53 -43.37 -19.19 -44.46
CA PRO A 53 -43.33 -20.47 -43.72
C PRO A 53 -41.91 -21.07 -43.55
N LYS A 54 -41.71 -21.96 -42.55
CA LYS A 54 -40.54 -22.85 -42.36
C LYS A 54 -40.82 -24.23 -43.04
N PRO A 55 -39.85 -25.17 -43.11
CA PRO A 55 -38.60 -25.19 -43.89
C PRO A 55 -38.57 -26.42 -44.85
N PRO A 56 -37.48 -26.66 -45.61
CA PRO A 56 -36.82 -27.94 -45.42
C PRO A 56 -35.28 -27.88 -45.43
N SER A 57 -34.73 -28.86 -44.74
CA SER A 57 -33.32 -29.26 -44.64
C SER A 57 -32.68 -29.59 -45.98
N SER A 58 -31.48 -29.04 -46.23
CA SER A 58 -30.43 -29.71 -47.02
C SER A 58 -29.07 -29.21 -46.56
N SER A 59 -28.12 -30.15 -46.52
CA SER A 59 -26.93 -30.21 -45.66
C SER A 59 -25.75 -29.39 -46.17
N LEU A 60 -24.87 -29.03 -45.23
CA LEU A 60 -23.60 -28.32 -45.46
C LEU A 60 -22.67 -29.01 -46.49
N ASP A 61 -22.88 -30.30 -46.75
CA ASP A 61 -22.11 -31.11 -47.71
C ASP A 61 -22.30 -30.66 -49.18
N ASP A 62 -23.43 -30.07 -49.54
CA ASP A 62 -23.69 -29.58 -50.90
C ASP A 62 -22.96 -28.26 -51.21
N VAL A 63 -22.55 -27.54 -50.17
CA VAL A 63 -21.76 -26.31 -50.29
C VAL A 63 -20.27 -26.64 -50.36
N GLU A 64 -19.81 -27.62 -49.58
CA GLU A 64 -18.41 -28.05 -49.57
C GLU A 64 -18.00 -28.75 -50.89
N SER A 65 -18.92 -29.54 -51.47
CA SER A 65 -18.69 -30.20 -52.76
C SER A 65 -18.58 -29.21 -53.93
N LYS A 66 -19.30 -28.06 -53.89
CA LYS A 66 -19.17 -26.98 -54.87
C LYS A 66 -17.90 -26.15 -54.69
N LEU A 67 -17.41 -25.99 -53.46
CA LEU A 67 -16.15 -25.30 -53.18
C LEU A 67 -14.93 -26.11 -53.63
N ARG A 68 -14.96 -27.45 -53.53
CA ARG A 68 -13.88 -28.32 -54.03
C ARG A 68 -13.78 -28.40 -55.57
N ALA A 69 -14.81 -27.98 -56.30
CA ALA A 69 -14.81 -27.98 -57.76
C ALA A 69 -14.06 -26.79 -58.39
N LEU A 70 -13.71 -25.77 -57.59
CA LEU A 70 -12.93 -24.61 -58.04
C LEU A 70 -11.43 -24.87 -57.87
N LYS A 71 -10.79 -25.39 -58.93
CA LYS A 71 -9.34 -25.60 -59.03
C LYS A 71 -8.57 -24.27 -58.96
N LEU A 72 -8.25 -23.81 -57.75
CA LEU A 72 -7.23 -22.78 -57.51
C LEU A 72 -5.94 -23.45 -57.02
N LYS A 73 -4.87 -23.23 -57.81
CA LYS A 73 -3.54 -23.84 -57.66
C LYS A 73 -2.90 -23.49 -56.31
N TYR A 74 -2.52 -24.50 -55.55
CA TYR A 74 -1.50 -24.39 -54.50
C TYR A 74 -0.09 -24.46 -55.12
N PRO A 75 0.89 -23.70 -54.62
CA PRO A 75 2.26 -24.15 -54.54
C PRO A 75 2.53 -24.78 -53.16
N SER A 76 3.04 -26.00 -53.18
CA SER A 76 3.50 -26.80 -52.06
C SER A 76 4.87 -26.33 -51.56
N SER A 77 5.02 -26.37 -50.23
CA SER A 77 6.24 -26.62 -49.44
C SER A 77 7.53 -25.83 -49.73
N THR A 78 8.11 -25.32 -48.64
CA THR A 78 9.44 -24.72 -48.48
C THR A 78 9.63 -23.32 -49.07
N GLN A 79 9.19 -22.31 -48.31
CA GLN A 79 9.82 -20.99 -48.31
C GLN A 79 9.80 -20.41 -46.89
N PRO A 80 10.81 -19.58 -46.56
CA PRO A 80 11.23 -19.27 -45.20
C PRO A 80 10.18 -18.46 -44.45
N GLN A 81 10.25 -18.52 -43.11
CA GLN A 81 9.61 -17.53 -42.27
C GLN A 81 9.80 -16.13 -42.87
N PRO A 82 8.79 -15.24 -42.80
CA PRO A 82 9.05 -13.83 -43.07
C PRO A 82 10.28 -13.43 -42.26
N PRO A 83 11.24 -12.69 -42.84
CA PRO A 83 12.40 -12.24 -42.06
C PRO A 83 11.85 -11.61 -40.78
N PRO A 84 12.44 -11.88 -39.60
CA PRO A 84 11.98 -11.25 -38.38
C PRO A 84 11.96 -9.75 -38.67
N SER A 85 10.76 -9.19 -38.71
CA SER A 85 10.54 -7.76 -38.84
C SER A 85 11.48 -7.12 -37.83
N THR A 86 12.51 -6.43 -38.34
CA THR A 86 13.47 -5.59 -37.62
C THR A 86 13.54 -5.94 -36.14
N GLN A 87 14.49 -6.81 -35.76
CA GLN A 87 14.83 -7.07 -34.34
C GLN A 87 14.64 -5.76 -33.56
N SER A 88 13.59 -5.69 -32.74
CA SER A 88 13.33 -4.52 -31.93
C SER A 88 14.59 -4.31 -31.10
N SER A 89 15.30 -3.22 -31.35
CA SER A 89 16.62 -2.97 -30.75
C SER A 89 16.42 -2.51 -29.31
N ILE A 90 16.00 -3.45 -28.47
CA ILE A 90 15.79 -3.21 -27.05
C ILE A 90 17.18 -3.12 -26.42
N LYS A 91 17.43 -2.03 -25.70
CA LYS A 91 18.68 -1.83 -24.97
C LYS A 91 18.47 -2.21 -23.52
N LEU A 92 19.40 -2.98 -22.95
CA LEU A 92 19.41 -3.35 -21.54
C LEU A 92 20.47 -2.55 -20.82
N PHE A 93 20.09 -1.90 -19.73
CA PHE A 93 20.98 -1.16 -18.85
C PHE A 93 20.95 -1.76 -17.45
N ARG A 94 22.08 -1.67 -16.74
CA ARG A 94 22.21 -2.03 -15.33
C ARG A 94 22.64 -0.80 -14.56
N TYR A 95 21.99 -0.55 -13.43
CA TYR A 95 22.45 0.46 -12.49
C TYR A 95 23.60 -0.10 -11.65
N ILE A 96 24.69 0.67 -11.53
CA ILE A 96 25.88 0.25 -10.77
C ILE A 96 26.24 1.30 -9.71
N ASN A 97 27.05 0.88 -8.74
CA ASN A 97 27.58 1.73 -7.66
C ASN A 97 26.55 2.33 -6.69
N GLY A 98 25.32 1.78 -6.65
CA GLY A 98 24.34 2.04 -5.58
C GLY A 98 24.08 3.53 -5.34
N ASN A 99 24.11 3.99 -4.10
CA ASN A 99 23.89 5.39 -3.75
C ASN A 99 25.21 6.20 -3.59
N THR A 100 26.24 5.85 -4.37
CA THR A 100 27.53 6.55 -4.31
C THR A 100 27.62 7.66 -5.36
N PRO A 101 28.53 8.64 -5.23
CA PRO A 101 28.73 9.67 -6.27
C PRO A 101 29.16 9.12 -7.64
N LYS A 102 29.46 7.81 -7.74
CA LYS A 102 29.81 7.13 -9.00
C LYS A 102 28.64 6.31 -9.54
N ALA A 103 27.46 6.44 -8.95
CA ALA A 103 26.26 5.76 -9.38
C ALA A 103 25.85 6.20 -10.78
N LYS A 104 25.56 5.23 -11.65
CA LYS A 104 25.17 5.51 -13.04
C LYS A 104 24.53 4.29 -13.68
N TRP A 105 23.79 4.56 -14.75
CA TRP A 105 23.35 3.55 -15.69
C TRP A 105 24.49 3.14 -16.63
N VAL A 106 24.71 1.84 -16.80
CA VAL A 106 25.67 1.30 -17.77
C VAL A 106 24.96 0.36 -18.73
N THR A 107 25.25 0.50 -20.02
CA THR A 107 24.74 -0.42 -21.04
C THR A 107 25.27 -1.82 -20.78
N ALA A 108 24.36 -2.74 -20.47
CA ALA A 108 24.67 -4.15 -20.31
C ALA A 108 24.60 -4.88 -21.66
N GLU A 109 23.63 -4.55 -22.51
CA GLU A 109 23.48 -5.06 -23.87
C GLU A 109 22.91 -3.98 -24.80
N LYS A 110 23.54 -3.77 -25.97
CA LYS A 110 23.09 -2.79 -26.98
C LYS A 110 21.89 -3.28 -27.81
N SER A 111 21.67 -4.59 -27.83
CA SER A 111 20.52 -5.23 -28.48
C SER A 111 20.21 -6.52 -27.72
N THR A 112 19.00 -6.59 -27.18
CA THR A 112 18.47 -7.74 -26.43
C THR A 112 17.05 -8.06 -26.89
N SER A 113 16.56 -9.24 -26.50
CA SER A 113 15.15 -9.61 -26.57
C SER A 113 14.60 -9.87 -25.16
N TYR A 114 13.28 -9.84 -25.01
CA TYR A 114 12.60 -10.35 -23.82
C TYR A 114 11.56 -11.40 -24.21
N SER A 115 11.19 -12.26 -23.26
CA SER A 115 10.05 -13.15 -23.38
C SER A 115 9.42 -13.41 -22.02
N PHE A 116 8.11 -13.62 -22.02
CA PHE A 116 7.37 -14.10 -20.86
C PHE A 116 7.12 -15.59 -21.06
N VAL A 117 7.51 -16.41 -20.09
CA VAL A 117 7.34 -17.87 -20.17
C VAL A 117 6.68 -18.37 -18.90
N LYS A 118 5.79 -19.37 -19.03
CA LYS A 118 5.32 -20.14 -17.88
C LYS A 118 6.40 -21.12 -17.46
N THR A 119 6.53 -21.32 -16.16
CA THR A 119 7.52 -22.22 -15.57
C THR A 119 6.93 -22.92 -14.36
N SER A 120 7.42 -24.12 -14.08
CA SER A 120 7.00 -24.96 -12.94
C SER A 120 8.16 -25.16 -11.95
N GLN A 121 7.84 -25.58 -10.73
CA GLN A 121 8.81 -25.75 -9.64
C GLN A 121 9.92 -26.78 -9.92
N GLY A 122 9.78 -27.62 -10.97
CA GLY A 122 10.81 -28.56 -11.41
C GLY A 122 11.84 -27.99 -12.40
N ASP A 123 11.69 -26.72 -12.84
CA ASP A 123 12.55 -26.07 -13.85
C ASP A 123 13.49 -25.01 -13.25
N ASP A 124 13.54 -24.88 -11.91
CA ASP A 124 14.35 -23.92 -11.15
C ASP A 124 15.58 -24.61 -10.52
N ASP A 125 16.65 -24.78 -11.31
CA ASP A 125 17.95 -25.29 -10.82
C ASP A 125 18.90 -24.17 -10.27
N ASP A 126 18.49 -22.89 -10.26
CA ASP A 126 19.40 -21.72 -10.05
C ASP A 126 18.96 -20.70 -8.96
N ASP A 127 17.93 -21.00 -8.15
CA ASP A 127 17.47 -20.15 -7.04
C ASP A 127 17.71 -20.84 -5.68
N GLU A 128 18.93 -20.70 -5.11
CA GLU A 128 19.27 -21.06 -3.71
C GLU A 128 18.64 -20.07 -2.69
N ASP A 129 17.35 -19.79 -2.79
CA ASP A 129 16.62 -19.10 -1.73
C ASP A 129 15.77 -20.15 -0.99
N GLU A 130 16.42 -20.90 -0.10
CA GLU A 130 15.76 -21.76 0.89
C GLU A 130 14.98 -20.86 1.87
N ASP A 131 13.65 -20.79 1.73
CA ASP A 131 12.69 -20.66 2.83
C ASP A 131 11.26 -20.57 2.25
N ASP A 132 10.60 -21.72 2.13
CA ASP A 132 9.15 -21.94 2.39
C ASP A 132 8.78 -23.38 1.99
N GLN A 133 8.89 -24.30 2.96
CA GLN A 133 8.35 -25.66 2.82
C GLN A 133 6.84 -25.65 3.09
N GLU A 134 6.04 -25.45 2.04
CA GLU A 134 4.72 -26.08 1.95
C GLU A 134 4.55 -26.64 0.53
N ALA A 135 4.53 -27.97 0.46
CA ALA A 135 4.38 -28.73 -0.77
C ALA A 135 2.94 -28.59 -1.29
N ASP A 136 2.71 -27.62 -2.18
CA ASP A 136 1.53 -27.57 -3.03
C ASP A 136 1.96 -27.84 -4.48
N SER A 137 1.57 -29.02 -4.98
CA SER A 137 1.89 -29.55 -6.30
C SER A 137 1.44 -28.64 -7.45
N GLU A 138 2.31 -28.46 -8.45
CA GLU A 138 1.99 -28.02 -9.83
C GLU A 138 1.40 -26.59 -10.02
N LYS A 139 1.93 -25.57 -9.34
CA LYS A 139 1.59 -24.19 -9.71
C LYS A 139 2.54 -23.68 -10.80
N GLU A 140 2.04 -23.52 -12.03
CA GLU A 140 2.76 -22.77 -13.07
C GLU A 140 2.72 -21.27 -12.76
N TRP A 141 3.81 -20.55 -13.02
CA TRP A 141 3.84 -19.08 -12.95
C TRP A 141 4.62 -18.45 -14.10
N TRP A 142 4.30 -17.20 -14.41
CA TRP A 142 4.99 -16.40 -15.41
C TRP A 142 6.33 -15.86 -14.91
N VAL A 143 7.35 -15.98 -15.75
CA VAL A 143 8.71 -15.48 -15.54
C VAL A 143 9.07 -14.56 -16.70
N LEU A 144 9.66 -13.41 -16.39
CA LEU A 144 10.29 -12.53 -17.38
C LEU A 144 11.72 -13.01 -17.64
N LYS A 145 12.01 -13.35 -18.89
CA LYS A 145 13.36 -13.62 -19.40
C LYS A 145 13.84 -12.45 -20.25
N VAL A 146 15.05 -11.96 -19.99
CA VAL A 146 15.69 -10.90 -20.78
C VAL A 146 17.10 -11.33 -21.19
N GLY A 147 17.44 -11.10 -22.45
CA GLY A 147 18.69 -11.51 -23.06
C GLY A 147 18.78 -13.02 -23.22
N ARG A 148 19.98 -13.55 -23.44
CA ARG A 148 20.27 -15.00 -23.41
C ARG A 148 20.22 -15.54 -21.96
N SER A 149 19.08 -15.37 -21.30
CA SER A 149 18.81 -15.72 -19.89
C SER A 149 19.62 -14.95 -18.84
N LYS A 150 20.06 -13.72 -19.15
CA LYS A 150 20.80 -12.89 -18.19
C LYS A 150 19.94 -12.44 -17.01
N ILE A 151 18.65 -12.25 -17.29
CA ILE A 151 17.62 -12.02 -16.29
C ILE A 151 16.58 -13.11 -16.47
N ARG A 152 16.25 -13.78 -15.38
CA ARG A 152 15.14 -14.71 -15.25
C ARG A 152 14.52 -14.43 -13.88
N ARG A 153 13.34 -13.80 -13.86
CA ARG A 153 12.67 -13.43 -12.61
C ARG A 153 11.17 -13.65 -12.70
N LYS A 154 10.58 -14.23 -11.67
CA LYS A 154 9.11 -14.36 -11.54
C LYS A 154 8.48 -12.98 -11.68
N VAL A 155 7.46 -12.87 -12.52
CA VAL A 155 6.66 -11.64 -12.66
C VAL A 155 5.87 -11.44 -11.38
N SER A 156 6.27 -10.47 -10.58
CA SER A 156 5.62 -10.17 -9.30
C SER A 156 5.77 -8.70 -8.93
N ASP A 157 5.00 -8.24 -7.95
CA ASP A 157 5.12 -6.88 -7.43
C ASP A 157 6.49 -6.59 -6.79
N GLU A 158 7.25 -7.62 -6.40
CA GLU A 158 8.62 -7.49 -5.88
C GLU A 158 9.61 -6.96 -6.92
N MET A 159 9.32 -7.12 -8.21
CA MET A 159 10.12 -6.51 -9.27
C MET A 159 10.03 -4.97 -9.25
N GLN A 160 9.06 -4.41 -8.52
CA GLN A 160 8.86 -2.96 -8.35
C GLN A 160 8.87 -2.20 -9.68
N LEU A 161 8.32 -2.81 -10.73
CA LEU A 161 8.42 -2.29 -12.09
C LEU A 161 7.78 -0.90 -12.20
N LYS A 162 8.58 0.07 -12.66
CA LYS A 162 8.15 1.43 -12.97
C LYS A 162 8.33 1.71 -14.46
N SER A 163 7.27 2.21 -15.09
CA SER A 163 7.26 2.53 -16.50
C SER A 163 7.41 4.04 -16.72
N TYR A 164 8.18 4.41 -17.72
CA TYR A 164 8.40 5.79 -18.20
C TYR A 164 8.03 5.82 -19.68
N ARG A 165 6.81 6.26 -19.99
CA ARG A 165 6.25 6.20 -21.34
C ARG A 165 7.03 7.06 -22.33
N ASP A 166 7.29 8.32 -21.98
CA ASP A 166 8.08 9.25 -22.80
C ASP A 166 9.49 8.75 -23.14
N GLN A 167 10.13 8.11 -22.16
CA GLN A 167 11.47 7.53 -22.34
C GLN A 167 11.44 6.18 -23.06
N ARG A 168 10.24 5.62 -23.31
CA ARG A 168 10.03 4.23 -23.77
C ARG A 168 10.85 3.27 -22.92
N ARG A 169 10.75 3.40 -21.60
CA ARG A 169 11.66 2.74 -20.66
C ARG A 169 10.89 2.12 -19.50
N VAL A 170 11.33 0.96 -19.05
CA VAL A 170 10.88 0.35 -17.79
C VAL A 170 12.06 0.06 -16.90
N ASP A 171 11.95 0.39 -15.62
CA ASP A 171 12.93 0.09 -14.59
C ASP A 171 12.36 -0.97 -13.65
N PHE A 172 13.18 -1.93 -13.22
CA PHE A 172 12.74 -3.02 -12.35
C PHE A 172 13.90 -3.66 -11.57
N VAL A 173 13.55 -4.40 -10.53
CA VAL A 173 14.48 -5.14 -9.67
C VAL A 173 14.54 -6.61 -10.08
N ALA A 174 15.76 -7.11 -10.32
CA ALA A 174 16.07 -8.52 -10.53
C ALA A 174 17.54 -8.79 -10.15
N ARG A 175 17.80 -9.22 -8.90
CA ARG A 175 19.17 -9.37 -8.33
C ARG A 175 20.07 -8.16 -8.65
N GLY A 176 19.50 -6.95 -8.53
CA GLY A 176 20.05 -5.68 -9.00
C GLY A 176 18.96 -4.82 -9.67
N VAL A 177 19.28 -3.58 -10.04
CA VAL A 177 18.35 -2.67 -10.71
C VAL A 177 18.68 -2.59 -12.20
N TRP A 178 17.66 -2.81 -13.02
CA TRP A 178 17.78 -2.90 -14.48
C TRP A 178 16.80 -1.96 -15.17
N ALA A 179 17.15 -1.55 -16.38
CA ALA A 179 16.27 -0.79 -17.25
C ALA A 179 16.23 -1.39 -18.66
N LEU A 180 15.04 -1.51 -19.22
CA LEU A 180 14.81 -1.84 -20.63
C LEU A 180 14.34 -0.59 -21.34
N ARG A 181 15.01 -0.23 -22.45
CA ARG A 181 14.60 0.87 -23.33
C ARG A 181 14.19 0.32 -24.69
N PHE A 182 12.99 0.67 -25.13
CA PHE A 182 12.38 0.19 -26.37
C PHE A 182 12.59 1.18 -27.51
N ALA A 183 12.69 0.64 -28.74
CA ALA A 183 12.86 1.45 -29.94
C ALA A 183 11.59 2.24 -30.26
N THR A 184 10.42 1.59 -30.14
CA THR A 184 9.11 2.16 -30.48
C THR A 184 8.18 2.23 -29.26
N LEU A 185 7.18 3.12 -29.31
CA LEU A 185 6.14 3.18 -28.28
C LEU A 185 5.25 1.93 -28.31
N GLU A 186 5.07 1.32 -29.49
CA GLU A 186 4.28 0.08 -29.65
C GLU A 186 4.93 -1.11 -28.94
N ASP A 187 6.25 -1.28 -29.09
CA ASP A 187 7.00 -2.33 -28.37
C ASP A 187 6.91 -2.15 -26.86
N PHE A 188 7.03 -0.91 -26.38
CA PHE A 188 6.88 -0.57 -24.96
C PHE A 188 5.47 -0.88 -24.44
N ALA A 189 4.43 -0.47 -25.17
CA ALA A 189 3.04 -0.73 -24.80
C ALA A 189 2.73 -2.24 -24.78
N SER A 190 3.26 -2.98 -25.77
CA SER A 190 3.15 -4.44 -25.85
C SER A 190 3.80 -5.11 -24.64
N PHE A 191 5.02 -4.68 -24.26
CA PHE A 191 5.69 -5.17 -23.06
C PHE A 191 4.85 -4.89 -21.80
N ALA A 192 4.40 -3.65 -21.60
CA ALA A 192 3.67 -3.25 -20.40
C ALA A 192 2.34 -4.02 -20.25
N SER A 193 1.59 -4.18 -21.35
CA SER A 193 0.34 -4.93 -21.38
C SER A 193 0.55 -6.42 -21.09
N THR A 194 1.57 -7.03 -21.70
CA THR A 194 1.91 -8.44 -21.45
C THR A 194 2.37 -8.65 -20.01
N TYR A 195 3.22 -7.77 -19.48
CA TYR A 195 3.67 -7.80 -18.08
C TYR A 195 2.49 -7.74 -17.11
N ASN A 196 1.56 -6.81 -17.32
CA ASN A 196 0.37 -6.67 -16.46
C ASN A 196 -0.53 -7.91 -16.53
N SER A 197 -0.67 -8.52 -17.71
CA SER A 197 -1.43 -9.77 -17.89
C SER A 197 -0.80 -10.94 -17.13
N CYS A 198 0.52 -11.10 -17.25
CA CYS A 198 1.29 -12.10 -16.52
C CYS A 198 1.23 -11.88 -15.00
N LEU A 199 1.35 -10.63 -14.55
CA LEU A 199 1.26 -10.26 -13.13
C LEU A 199 -0.12 -10.59 -12.55
N PHE A 200 -1.18 -10.26 -13.29
CA PHE A 200 -2.56 -10.56 -12.88
C PHE A 200 -2.77 -12.07 -12.72
N GLU A 201 -2.30 -12.88 -13.67
CA GLU A 201 -2.42 -14.33 -13.59
C GLU A 201 -1.59 -14.91 -12.44
N ASN A 202 -0.37 -14.43 -12.22
CA ASN A 202 0.44 -14.85 -11.07
C ASN A 202 -0.22 -14.51 -9.72
N ASN A 203 -0.87 -13.35 -9.62
CA ASN A 203 -1.51 -12.88 -8.39
C ASN A 203 -2.86 -13.57 -8.12
N HIS A 204 -3.62 -13.92 -9.16
CA HIS A 204 -5.00 -14.42 -9.00
C HIS A 204 -5.23 -15.86 -9.48
N GLY A 205 -4.26 -16.49 -10.15
CA GLY A 205 -4.36 -17.85 -10.68
C GLY A 205 -5.35 -18.00 -11.85
N VAL A 206 -5.74 -16.90 -12.50
CA VAL A 206 -6.67 -16.89 -13.64
C VAL A 206 -6.20 -15.90 -14.69
N GLU A 207 -6.44 -16.20 -15.96
CA GLU A 207 -6.09 -15.32 -17.08
C GLU A 207 -6.79 -13.96 -16.99
N MET A 208 -6.07 -12.91 -17.40
CA MET A 208 -6.58 -11.54 -17.42
C MET A 208 -7.58 -11.33 -18.57
N ASN A 209 -8.86 -11.39 -18.25
CA ASN A 209 -9.96 -11.02 -19.15
C ASN A 209 -11.10 -10.34 -18.37
N GLU A 210 -12.07 -9.77 -19.06
CA GLU A 210 -13.18 -9.04 -18.43
C GLU A 210 -13.99 -9.90 -17.45
N ALA A 211 -14.21 -11.19 -17.77
CA ALA A 211 -14.95 -12.09 -16.92
C ALA A 211 -14.19 -12.41 -15.61
N SER A 212 -12.89 -12.69 -15.71
CA SER A 212 -12.00 -12.90 -14.56
C SER A 212 -11.92 -11.65 -13.69
N LYS A 213 -11.73 -10.46 -14.29
CA LYS A 213 -11.75 -9.18 -13.59
C LYS A 213 -13.07 -8.97 -12.83
N ALA A 214 -14.20 -9.17 -13.50
CA ALA A 214 -15.52 -9.02 -12.87
C ALA A 214 -15.75 -10.03 -11.72
N LYS A 215 -15.18 -11.24 -11.80
CA LYS A 215 -15.25 -12.25 -10.74
C LYS A 215 -14.41 -11.87 -9.51
N ILE A 216 -13.23 -11.31 -9.72
CA ILE A 216 -12.28 -10.95 -8.65
C ILE A 216 -12.70 -9.67 -7.94
N PHE A 217 -12.92 -8.59 -8.70
CA PHE A 217 -13.26 -7.29 -8.14
C PHE A 217 -14.74 -7.19 -7.75
N GLY A 218 -15.60 -7.93 -8.45
CA GLY A 218 -17.05 -7.80 -8.28
C GLY A 218 -17.61 -6.60 -9.03
N LYS A 219 -18.94 -6.59 -9.18
CA LYS A 219 -19.66 -5.56 -9.97
C LYS A 219 -19.59 -4.16 -9.36
N ASP A 220 -19.40 -4.08 -8.05
CA ASP A 220 -19.31 -2.80 -7.32
C ASP A 220 -17.94 -2.14 -7.46
N PHE A 221 -16.89 -2.87 -7.89
CA PHE A 221 -15.51 -2.35 -7.94
C PHE A 221 -14.94 -2.39 -9.36
N ILE A 222 -15.78 -2.25 -10.38
CA ILE A 222 -15.35 -2.22 -11.79
C ILE A 222 -14.33 -1.09 -12.03
N GLY A 223 -14.49 0.06 -11.36
CA GLY A 223 -13.51 1.15 -11.42
C GLY A 223 -12.11 0.77 -10.93
N TRP A 224 -11.96 -0.29 -10.13
CA TRP A 224 -10.63 -0.78 -9.75
C TRP A 224 -10.01 -1.66 -10.85
N ALA A 225 -10.85 -2.38 -11.59
CA ALA A 225 -10.45 -3.21 -12.72
C ALA A 225 -10.20 -2.42 -14.01
N ASN A 226 -10.85 -1.25 -14.12
CA ASN A 226 -10.69 -0.27 -15.18
C ASN A 226 -10.67 1.17 -14.60
N PRO A 227 -9.52 1.62 -14.08
CA PRO A 227 -9.39 2.93 -13.41
C PRO A 227 -9.72 4.14 -14.28
N GLU A 228 -9.57 4.04 -15.60
CA GLU A 228 -9.92 5.11 -16.54
C GLU A 228 -11.43 5.41 -16.57
N ALA A 229 -12.27 4.46 -16.15
CA ALA A 229 -13.71 4.62 -16.04
C ALA A 229 -14.19 4.93 -14.60
N ALA A 230 -13.27 5.09 -13.65
CA ALA A 230 -13.61 5.38 -12.26
C ALA A 230 -13.99 6.85 -12.05
N ASP A 231 -14.74 7.12 -10.98
CA ASP A 231 -15.13 8.49 -10.62
C ASP A 231 -14.01 9.16 -9.83
N ASP A 232 -13.15 9.89 -10.53
CA ASP A 232 -12.00 10.57 -9.93
C ASP A 232 -12.36 11.90 -9.23
N SER A 233 -13.59 12.40 -9.35
CA SER A 233 -14.04 13.66 -8.71
C SER A 233 -13.88 13.64 -7.19
N MET A 234 -14.06 12.47 -6.57
CA MET A 234 -13.93 12.27 -5.12
C MET A 234 -12.49 12.45 -4.61
N TRP A 235 -11.49 12.49 -5.49
CA TRP A 235 -10.11 12.83 -5.12
C TRP A 235 -9.86 14.34 -5.06
N GLU A 236 -10.63 15.13 -5.79
CA GLU A 236 -10.44 16.59 -5.93
C GLU A 236 -11.35 17.37 -4.96
N ASP A 237 -12.60 16.93 -4.77
CA ASP A 237 -13.60 17.60 -3.92
C ASP A 237 -13.34 17.45 -2.40
N ALA A 238 -12.28 16.75 -2.00
CA ALA A 238 -12.00 16.52 -0.59
C ALA A 238 -11.40 17.74 0.13
N ASP A 239 -10.91 18.77 -0.58
CA ASP A 239 -10.26 19.96 0.02
C ASP A 239 -10.25 21.25 -0.84
N ASP A 240 -11.40 21.69 -1.33
CA ASP A 240 -11.49 22.92 -2.15
C ASP A 240 -11.34 24.26 -1.39
N ILE A 241 -11.05 24.25 -0.07
CA ILE A 241 -11.02 25.49 0.73
C ILE A 241 -9.61 26.07 0.95
N LEU A 242 -8.52 25.36 0.61
CA LEU A 242 -7.15 25.82 0.94
C LEU A 242 -6.14 25.86 -0.22
N LEU A 243 -6.54 25.54 -1.45
CA LEU A 243 -5.60 25.34 -2.57
C LEU A 243 -5.03 26.61 -3.25
N GLN A 244 -5.14 27.80 -2.64
CA GLN A 244 -4.65 29.04 -3.27
C GLN A 244 -3.18 29.42 -3.00
N SER A 245 -2.34 28.52 -2.49
CA SER A 245 -0.90 28.79 -2.42
C SER A 245 -0.10 27.69 -3.11
N PRO A 246 0.87 28.03 -4.00
CA PRO A 246 1.77 27.04 -4.57
C PRO A 246 2.59 26.44 -3.41
N VAL A 247 2.32 25.18 -3.09
CA VAL A 247 3.09 24.42 -2.10
C VAL A 247 4.48 24.23 -2.70
N ARG A 248 5.43 25.11 -2.33
CA ARG A 248 6.84 24.96 -2.68
C ARG A 248 7.37 23.74 -1.92
N ASP A 249 7.95 22.80 -2.65
CA ASP A 249 8.43 21.48 -2.21
C ASP A 249 9.63 21.50 -1.23
N THR A 250 9.96 22.65 -0.66
CA THR A 250 11.15 22.87 0.17
C THR A 250 10.84 22.67 1.66
N GLN A 251 10.25 21.53 2.01
CA GLN A 251 10.19 21.08 3.40
C GLN A 251 11.36 20.14 3.68
N ASP A 252 12.44 20.67 4.25
CA ASP A 252 13.58 19.83 4.63
C ASP A 252 13.29 19.15 5.99
N LEU A 253 13.55 17.84 6.03
CA LEU A 253 13.53 17.07 7.27
C LEU A 253 14.84 17.33 8.02
N THR A 254 14.75 18.03 9.14
CA THR A 254 15.90 18.30 10.00
C THR A 254 15.83 17.40 11.23
N GLU A 255 16.88 16.61 11.47
CA GLU A 255 17.02 15.84 12.71
C GLU A 255 17.19 16.83 13.86
N ALA A 256 16.20 16.88 14.73
CA ALA A 256 16.20 17.79 15.87
C ALA A 256 16.93 17.15 17.07
N PHE A 257 16.80 15.83 17.22
CA PHE A 257 17.29 15.11 18.39
C PHE A 257 17.51 13.62 18.08
N GLU A 258 18.57 13.04 18.63
CA GLU A 258 18.84 11.59 18.63
C GLU A 258 19.32 11.18 20.03
N GLU A 259 18.72 10.14 20.59
CA GLU A 259 19.08 9.58 21.89
C GLU A 259 19.29 8.07 21.77
N ALA A 260 20.43 7.60 22.28
CA ALA A 260 20.74 6.18 22.35
C ALA A 260 20.06 5.56 23.56
N THR A 261 19.52 4.35 23.39
CA THR A 261 18.95 3.56 24.48
C THR A 261 19.94 2.50 24.92
N SER A 262 19.98 2.20 26.22
CA SER A 262 20.84 1.15 26.78
C SER A 262 20.34 -0.26 26.46
N GLU A 263 19.09 -0.38 25.99
CA GLU A 263 18.39 -1.64 25.75
C GLU A 263 17.69 -1.63 24.38
N GLY A 264 17.46 -2.85 23.86
CA GLY A 264 16.78 -3.08 22.58
C GLY A 264 15.32 -2.61 22.61
N ILE A 265 14.97 -1.67 21.74
CA ILE A 265 13.61 -1.17 21.52
C ILE A 265 12.86 -2.15 20.62
N HIS A 266 11.67 -2.55 21.04
CA HIS A 266 10.78 -3.46 20.30
C HIS A 266 9.49 -2.79 19.82
N SER A 267 9.01 -1.79 20.55
CA SER A 267 7.80 -1.06 20.19
C SER A 267 7.84 0.39 20.67
N LEU A 268 7.10 1.25 19.98
CA LEU A 268 6.94 2.66 20.25
C LEU A 268 5.45 2.94 20.56
N ALA A 269 5.16 3.48 21.74
CA ALA A 269 3.82 3.94 22.10
C ALA A 269 3.86 5.46 22.31
N LEU A 270 3.45 6.21 21.28
CA LEU A 270 3.38 7.67 21.35
C LEU A 270 2.14 8.12 22.13
N GLY A 271 2.35 8.99 23.11
CA GLY A 271 1.27 9.71 23.78
C GLY A 271 0.93 11.02 23.07
N ALA A 272 -0.31 11.47 23.22
CA ALA A 272 -0.79 12.78 22.82
C ALA A 272 -0.74 13.79 23.98
N LEU A 273 -0.51 13.34 25.22
CA LEU A 273 -0.24 14.19 26.39
C LEU A 273 1.28 14.32 26.62
N ASP A 274 1.72 14.37 27.87
CA ASP A 274 3.08 14.75 28.24
C ASP A 274 4.17 13.72 27.91
N ASN A 275 3.82 12.45 27.69
CA ASN A 275 4.78 11.36 27.63
C ASN A 275 4.57 10.42 26.43
N SER A 276 5.67 9.90 25.93
CA SER A 276 5.72 8.74 25.03
C SER A 276 6.60 7.66 25.63
N PHE A 277 6.45 6.43 25.13
CA PHE A 277 7.05 5.26 25.77
C PHE A 277 7.77 4.39 24.74
N LEU A 278 8.98 3.97 25.08
CA LEU A 278 9.69 2.93 24.35
C LEU A 278 9.58 1.63 25.14
N VAL A 279 9.10 0.59 24.49
CA VAL A 279 8.92 -0.72 25.08
C VAL A 279 10.07 -1.61 24.60
N GLY A 280 10.92 -2.06 25.51
CA GLY A 280 12.04 -2.95 25.24
C GLY A 280 11.86 -4.32 25.89
N SER A 281 12.92 -5.13 25.90
CA SER A 281 12.88 -6.48 26.50
C SER A 281 12.74 -6.47 28.02
N ASN A 282 13.39 -5.51 28.71
CA ASN A 282 13.47 -5.53 30.18
C ASN A 282 12.54 -4.50 30.85
N GLY A 283 11.96 -3.59 30.08
CA GLY A 283 11.11 -2.55 30.63
C GLY A 283 10.61 -1.53 29.63
N ILE A 284 10.01 -0.48 30.18
CA ILE A 284 9.40 0.63 29.45
C ILE A 284 10.11 1.91 29.85
N GLN A 285 10.74 2.56 28.87
CA GLN A 285 11.42 3.83 29.06
C GLN A 285 10.45 4.98 28.77
N VAL A 286 10.47 6.00 29.63
CA VAL A 286 9.57 7.15 29.52
C VAL A 286 10.29 8.33 28.88
N PHE A 287 9.67 8.86 27.83
CA PHE A 287 10.12 10.04 27.12
C PHE A 287 9.11 11.16 27.31
N LYS A 288 9.59 12.38 27.47
CA LYS A 288 8.77 13.59 27.47
C LYS A 288 8.48 14.01 26.04
N ASN A 289 7.23 14.34 25.76
CA ASN A 289 6.85 14.96 24.49
C ASN A 289 7.20 16.45 24.50
N MET A 290 7.90 16.88 23.46
CA MET A 290 8.36 18.25 23.22
C MET A 290 7.97 18.65 21.80
N ARG A 291 8.07 19.94 21.47
CA ARG A 291 7.72 20.42 20.12
C ARG A 291 8.76 20.04 19.07
N GLU A 292 9.99 19.78 19.50
CA GLU A 292 11.08 19.31 18.65
C GLU A 292 11.15 17.78 18.55
N GLY A 293 10.33 17.04 19.33
CA GLY A 293 10.41 15.58 19.37
C GLY A 293 10.12 14.98 20.74
N ILE A 294 10.69 13.81 20.99
CA ILE A 294 10.66 13.15 22.29
C ILE A 294 12.04 13.13 22.95
N GLN A 295 12.09 13.33 24.26
CA GLN A 295 13.33 13.38 25.04
C GLN A 295 13.25 12.48 26.27
N GLY A 296 14.25 11.65 26.51
CA GLY A 296 14.29 10.71 27.63
C GLY A 296 14.20 11.41 28.98
N LYS A 297 13.34 10.92 29.88
CA LYS A 297 13.25 11.41 31.27
C LYS A 297 14.26 10.74 32.21
N GLY A 298 14.98 9.73 31.74
CA GLY A 298 15.82 8.86 32.59
C GLY A 298 15.00 7.97 33.53
N VAL A 299 13.70 7.79 33.27
CA VAL A 299 12.80 6.93 34.04
C VAL A 299 12.53 5.67 33.23
N CYS A 300 12.77 4.50 33.84
CA CYS A 300 12.45 3.20 33.28
C CYS A 300 11.60 2.40 34.26
N VAL A 301 10.54 1.79 33.76
CA VAL A 301 9.73 0.82 34.49
C VAL A 301 10.19 -0.56 34.06
N ASN A 302 10.90 -1.27 34.94
CA ASN A 302 11.34 -2.63 34.67
C ASN A 302 10.18 -3.60 34.83
N PHE A 303 10.13 -4.63 33.98
CA PHE A 303 9.25 -5.77 34.22
C PHE A 303 9.78 -6.52 35.46
N GLU A 304 9.09 -6.45 36.60
CA GLU A 304 9.52 -7.13 37.82
C GLU A 304 9.64 -8.66 37.58
N GLY A 305 10.74 -9.25 38.07
CA GLY A 305 11.10 -10.65 37.87
C GLY A 305 10.30 -11.67 38.69
N SER A 306 8.98 -11.55 38.75
CA SER A 306 8.11 -12.48 39.49
C SER A 306 7.63 -13.69 38.68
N TYR A 307 8.05 -13.84 37.42
CA TYR A 307 7.56 -14.92 36.56
C TYR A 307 8.72 -15.78 36.08
N GLY A 308 8.63 -17.09 36.36
CA GLY A 308 9.68 -18.07 36.11
C GLY A 308 10.32 -17.96 34.72
N GLY A 309 11.51 -17.38 34.69
CA GLY A 309 12.59 -17.70 33.75
C GLY A 309 12.40 -17.39 32.26
N VAL A 310 11.31 -16.77 31.81
CA VAL A 310 11.17 -16.39 30.39
C VAL A 310 10.66 -14.96 30.26
N HIS A 311 11.56 -14.05 29.89
CA HIS A 311 11.25 -12.68 29.51
C HIS A 311 10.21 -12.70 28.39
N SER A 312 9.01 -12.18 28.66
CA SER A 312 7.90 -12.14 27.71
C SER A 312 7.87 -10.78 27.04
N GLU A 313 8.38 -10.68 25.83
CA GLU A 313 8.46 -9.40 25.09
C GLU A 313 7.05 -9.00 24.61
N PRO A 314 6.49 -7.89 25.11
CA PRO A 314 5.14 -7.47 24.74
C PRO A 314 5.10 -7.05 23.26
N ARG A 315 4.11 -7.56 22.51
CA ARG A 315 4.00 -7.32 21.06
C ARG A 315 3.38 -5.97 20.72
N LYS A 316 2.55 -5.43 21.61
CA LYS A 316 1.84 -4.17 21.43
C LYS A 316 1.59 -3.52 22.78
N ALA A 317 1.80 -2.21 22.83
CA ALA A 317 1.42 -1.36 23.94
C ALA A 317 0.29 -0.42 23.50
N LEU A 318 -0.79 -0.36 24.28
CA LEU A 318 -1.95 0.48 24.01
C LEU A 318 -2.19 1.41 25.19
N LEU A 319 -2.12 2.72 24.96
CA LEU A 319 -2.37 3.74 25.98
C LEU A 319 -3.88 3.97 26.15
N MET A 320 -4.30 4.26 27.39
CA MET A 320 -5.71 4.54 27.70
C MET A 320 -5.85 5.33 29.01
N ARG A 321 -7.09 5.77 29.30
CA ARG A 321 -7.45 6.50 30.52
C ARG A 321 -6.65 7.78 30.70
N ALA A 322 -6.71 8.66 29.70
CA ALA A 322 -5.88 9.86 29.65
C ALA A 322 -4.39 9.54 29.84
N GLU A 323 -3.93 8.44 29.22
CA GLU A 323 -2.54 7.98 29.23
C GLU A 323 -1.96 7.70 30.63
N THR A 324 -2.82 7.40 31.61
CA THR A 324 -2.41 6.94 32.94
C THR A 324 -2.20 5.42 32.97
N ASN A 325 -2.80 4.70 32.03
CA ASN A 325 -2.74 3.24 31.95
C ASN A 325 -2.19 2.80 30.58
N MET A 326 -1.44 1.70 30.60
CA MET A 326 -0.95 1.02 29.41
C MET A 326 -1.34 -0.44 29.44
N LEU A 327 -1.93 -0.92 28.35
CA LEU A 327 -2.17 -2.34 28.11
C LEU A 327 -1.00 -2.93 27.34
N LEU A 328 -0.40 -3.97 27.89
CA LEU A 328 0.71 -4.71 27.30
C LEU A 328 0.20 -6.06 26.84
N MET A 329 0.18 -6.28 25.54
CA MET A 329 -0.25 -7.55 24.97
C MET A 329 0.90 -8.56 25.01
N SER A 330 0.66 -9.70 25.66
CA SER A 330 1.64 -10.78 25.76
C SER A 330 1.96 -11.42 24.40
N PRO A 331 3.17 -11.94 24.20
CA PRO A 331 3.55 -12.64 22.97
C PRO A 331 2.70 -13.90 22.74
N MET A 332 2.49 -14.24 21.47
CA MET A 332 1.54 -15.28 21.04
C MET A 332 1.89 -16.69 21.55
N SER A 333 3.16 -16.93 21.85
CA SER A 333 3.71 -18.18 22.38
C SER A 333 3.44 -18.38 23.88
N GLN A 334 3.01 -17.33 24.58
CA GLN A 334 2.74 -17.32 26.01
C GLN A 334 1.32 -16.85 26.31
N ASN A 335 0.98 -16.81 27.61
CA ASN A 335 -0.33 -16.52 28.18
C ASN A 335 -1.12 -15.48 27.35
N ARG A 336 -2.25 -15.90 26.78
CA ARG A 336 -3.04 -15.17 25.75
C ARG A 336 -3.86 -14.01 26.34
N GLY A 337 -3.23 -13.18 27.15
CA GLY A 337 -3.86 -12.12 27.91
C GLY A 337 -3.26 -10.75 27.64
N VAL A 338 -3.65 -9.79 28.47
CA VAL A 338 -3.15 -8.42 28.47
C VAL A 338 -2.80 -8.03 29.89
N HIS A 339 -1.62 -7.46 30.09
CA HIS A 339 -1.23 -6.88 31.37
C HIS A 339 -1.57 -5.40 31.39
N GLN A 340 -2.21 -4.94 32.45
CA GLN A 340 -2.52 -3.53 32.67
C GLN A 340 -1.45 -2.93 33.58
N LEU A 341 -0.64 -2.05 33.00
CA LEU A 341 0.36 -1.25 33.69
C LEU A 341 -0.24 0.11 34.07
N ASP A 342 -0.14 0.47 35.35
CA ASP A 342 -0.34 1.84 35.79
C ASP A 342 0.96 2.63 35.58
N ILE A 343 0.90 3.66 34.74
CA ILE A 343 2.08 4.42 34.32
C ILE A 343 2.62 5.28 35.46
N GLU A 344 1.73 5.83 36.31
CA GLU A 344 2.13 6.71 37.41
C GLU A 344 2.92 5.96 38.47
N THR A 345 2.49 4.75 38.84
CA THR A 345 3.20 3.90 39.81
C THR A 345 4.26 3.00 39.19
N GLY A 346 4.22 2.79 37.87
CA GLY A 346 5.10 1.87 37.16
C GLY A 346 4.85 0.40 37.52
N LYS A 347 3.64 0.05 37.97
CA LYS A 347 3.31 -1.31 38.40
C LYS A 347 2.24 -1.94 37.55
N VAL A 348 2.41 -3.23 37.24
CA VAL A 348 1.31 -4.04 36.69
C VAL A 348 0.24 -4.15 37.78
N ILE A 349 -0.94 -3.63 37.52
CA ILE A 349 -2.07 -3.61 38.47
C ILE A 349 -3.08 -4.72 38.19
N SER A 350 -3.12 -5.23 36.96
CA SER A 350 -4.01 -6.31 36.57
C SER A 350 -3.43 -7.19 35.47
N GLU A 351 -3.80 -8.46 35.48
CA GLU A 351 -3.61 -9.38 34.35
C GLU A 351 -4.96 -9.88 33.86
N TRP A 352 -5.21 -9.71 32.56
CA TRP A 352 -6.51 -9.99 31.96
C TRP A 352 -6.42 -11.17 31.00
N LYS A 353 -7.33 -12.14 31.16
CA LYS A 353 -7.54 -13.22 30.20
C LYS A 353 -8.68 -12.89 29.24
N PHE A 354 -8.53 -13.30 27.98
CA PHE A 354 -9.64 -13.28 27.03
C PHE A 354 -10.39 -14.61 27.11
N GLU A 355 -11.64 -14.55 27.53
CA GLU A 355 -12.53 -15.72 27.55
C GLU A 355 -13.90 -15.32 27.02
N LYS A 356 -14.57 -16.26 26.36
CA LYS A 356 -15.96 -16.11 25.96
C LYS A 356 -16.70 -17.42 26.22
N ASP A 357 -17.81 -17.33 26.96
CA ASP A 357 -18.68 -18.47 27.26
C ASP A 357 -17.94 -19.65 27.94
N GLY A 358 -16.97 -19.39 28.83
CA GLY A 358 -16.17 -20.43 29.49
C GLY A 358 -15.03 -20.98 28.65
N VAL A 359 -14.75 -20.40 27.47
CA VAL A 359 -13.72 -20.85 26.54
C VAL A 359 -12.66 -19.77 26.36
N ASP A 360 -11.42 -20.10 26.66
CA ASP A 360 -10.26 -19.25 26.41
C ASP A 360 -10.16 -18.91 24.91
N ILE A 361 -10.00 -17.63 24.61
CA ILE A 361 -9.76 -17.15 23.25
C ILE A 361 -8.46 -16.35 23.19
N SER A 362 -7.89 -16.25 22.00
CA SER A 362 -6.72 -15.41 21.73
C SER A 362 -7.13 -14.19 20.94
N MET A 363 -6.45 -13.07 21.16
CA MET A 363 -6.46 -11.92 20.26
C MET A 363 -5.12 -11.84 19.55
N SER A 364 -5.12 -11.56 18.25
CA SER A 364 -3.92 -11.29 17.46
C SER A 364 -3.54 -9.82 17.50
N ASP A 365 -4.50 -8.92 17.73
CA ASP A 365 -4.28 -7.47 17.82
C ASP A 365 -5.33 -6.78 18.71
N ILE A 366 -4.99 -5.62 19.28
CA ILE A 366 -5.86 -4.77 20.09
C ILE A 366 -5.74 -3.29 19.69
N THR A 367 -6.81 -2.51 19.83
CA THR A 367 -6.78 -1.06 19.57
C THR A 367 -7.83 -0.31 20.39
N ASN A 368 -7.70 1.02 20.51
CA ASN A 368 -8.68 1.85 21.19
C ASN A 368 -10.02 1.90 20.41
N ASP A 369 -11.12 2.17 21.12
CA ASP A 369 -12.46 2.24 20.51
C ASP A 369 -12.61 3.30 19.41
N GLY A 370 -11.76 4.32 19.44
CA GLY A 370 -11.64 5.37 18.42
C GLY A 370 -10.25 5.99 18.46
N LYS A 371 -9.87 6.71 17.40
CA LYS A 371 -8.52 7.30 17.23
C LYS A 371 -8.13 8.29 18.35
N GLY A 372 -9.11 8.91 19.00
CA GLY A 372 -8.91 9.80 20.16
C GLY A 372 -9.20 9.16 21.53
N ALA A 373 -9.67 7.92 21.60
CA ALA A 373 -10.18 7.32 22.85
C ALA A 373 -9.09 7.07 23.91
N GLN A 374 -7.80 7.10 23.54
CA GLN A 374 -6.67 7.14 24.46
C GLN A 374 -6.75 8.28 25.48
N LEU A 375 -7.30 9.44 25.06
CA LEU A 375 -7.40 10.66 25.86
C LEU A 375 -8.58 10.65 26.83
N ASP A 376 -9.53 9.73 26.69
CA ASP A 376 -10.70 9.66 27.56
C ASP A 376 -10.32 9.07 28.93
N PRO A 377 -10.41 9.82 30.04
CA PRO A 377 -10.08 9.32 31.38
C PRO A 377 -11.03 8.22 31.87
N SER A 378 -12.23 8.14 31.28
CA SER A 378 -13.26 7.15 31.60
C SER A 378 -13.18 5.88 30.75
N ALA A 379 -12.25 5.83 29.80
CA ALA A 379 -12.06 4.68 28.92
C ALA A 379 -11.88 3.38 29.71
N SER A 380 -12.80 2.44 29.53
CA SER A 380 -12.76 1.12 30.17
C SER A 380 -12.90 -0.02 29.18
N THR A 381 -12.97 0.31 27.89
CA THR A 381 -13.18 -0.64 26.81
C THR A 381 -12.09 -0.48 25.75
N PHE A 382 -11.85 -1.56 25.02
CA PHE A 382 -10.96 -1.58 23.88
C PHE A 382 -11.41 -2.67 22.91
N LEU A 383 -10.94 -2.59 21.67
CA LEU A 383 -11.27 -3.57 20.64
C LEU A 383 -10.20 -4.65 20.55
N GLY A 384 -10.64 -5.88 20.27
CA GLY A 384 -9.79 -7.03 20.00
C GLY A 384 -10.11 -7.66 18.65
N LEU A 385 -9.06 -8.07 17.95
CA LEU A 385 -9.12 -8.75 16.67
C LEU A 385 -8.45 -10.13 16.79
N ASP A 386 -8.99 -11.11 16.10
CA ASP A 386 -8.41 -12.42 15.82
C ASP A 386 -8.78 -12.81 14.38
N ASN A 387 -8.18 -13.86 13.82
CA ASN A 387 -8.31 -14.24 12.40
C ASN A 387 -9.77 -14.35 11.92
N ASN A 388 -10.70 -14.66 12.82
CA ASN A 388 -12.13 -14.69 12.54
C ASN A 388 -13.00 -14.04 13.63
N ARG A 389 -12.46 -13.12 14.44
CA ARG A 389 -13.24 -12.43 15.47
C ARG A 389 -12.91 -10.94 15.49
N LEU A 390 -13.97 -10.14 15.65
CA LEU A 390 -13.87 -8.72 15.93
C LEU A 390 -14.79 -8.43 17.11
N CYS A 391 -14.24 -7.89 18.19
CA CYS A 391 -14.96 -7.73 19.45
C CYS A 391 -14.49 -6.53 20.26
N ARG A 392 -15.30 -6.18 21.25
CA ARG A 392 -15.05 -5.15 22.25
C ARG A 392 -15.01 -5.80 23.63
N TRP A 393 -13.91 -5.55 24.31
CA TRP A 393 -13.65 -5.97 25.67
C TRP A 393 -13.92 -4.82 26.63
N ASP A 394 -14.43 -5.17 27.81
CA ASP A 394 -14.64 -4.23 28.92
C ASP A 394 -13.82 -4.70 30.12
N MET A 395 -13.03 -3.78 30.66
CA MET A 395 -12.11 -3.98 31.78
C MET A 395 -12.75 -3.74 33.13
N ARG A 396 -14.02 -3.30 33.18
CA ARG A 396 -14.74 -3.19 34.45
C ARG A 396 -15.06 -4.59 34.94
N ASP A 397 -14.46 -4.97 36.05
CA ASP A 397 -14.86 -6.19 36.73
C ASP A 397 -16.31 -6.06 37.21
N ARG A 398 -17.16 -6.96 36.74
CA ARG A 398 -18.58 -7.02 37.10
C ARG A 398 -18.80 -7.36 38.57
N TYR A 399 -17.81 -7.97 39.22
CA TYR A 399 -17.89 -8.41 40.61
C TYR A 399 -17.16 -7.48 41.59
N GLY A 400 -16.45 -6.46 41.09
CA GLY A 400 -15.72 -5.50 41.92
C GLY A 400 -14.62 -6.13 42.78
N MET A 401 -14.02 -7.23 42.33
CA MET A 401 -12.98 -7.93 43.07
C MET A 401 -11.66 -7.16 43.00
N VAL A 402 -11.06 -6.92 44.16
CA VAL A 402 -9.69 -6.39 44.24
C VAL A 402 -8.73 -7.52 43.87
N GLN A 403 -7.88 -7.28 42.88
CA GLN A 403 -6.94 -8.29 42.38
C GLN A 403 -5.79 -8.50 43.36
N ASP A 404 -5.51 -9.77 43.68
CA ASP A 404 -4.25 -10.19 44.26
C ASP A 404 -3.43 -10.85 43.15
N LEU A 405 -2.37 -10.16 42.68
CA LEU A 405 -1.48 -10.64 41.63
C LEU A 405 -0.74 -11.94 42.02
N ALA A 406 -0.75 -12.32 43.31
CA ALA A 406 -0.21 -13.60 43.79
C ALA A 406 -1.22 -14.77 43.67
N SER A 407 -2.49 -14.49 43.39
CA SER A 407 -3.53 -15.51 43.22
C SER A 407 -3.54 -16.06 41.79
N ALA A 408 -3.58 -17.39 41.64
CA ALA A 408 -3.44 -18.09 40.35
C ALA A 408 -4.58 -17.86 39.33
N ASN A 409 -5.61 -17.08 39.68
CA ASN A 409 -6.79 -16.86 38.85
C ASN A 409 -6.85 -15.41 38.34
N ALA A 410 -6.12 -15.13 37.27
CA ALA A 410 -6.23 -13.86 36.55
C ALA A 410 -7.69 -13.64 36.06
N PRO A 411 -8.27 -12.44 36.23
CA PRO A 411 -9.64 -12.15 35.84
C PRO A 411 -9.86 -12.20 34.33
N VAL A 412 -11.12 -12.42 33.97
CA VAL A 412 -11.60 -12.53 32.59
C VAL A 412 -12.20 -11.19 32.16
N LEU A 413 -11.79 -10.71 30.98
CA LEU A 413 -12.40 -9.53 30.36
C LEU A 413 -13.84 -9.80 29.97
N SER A 414 -14.70 -8.81 30.19
CA SER A 414 -16.11 -8.94 29.80
C SER A 414 -16.28 -8.69 28.31
N TRP A 415 -16.84 -9.68 27.58
CA TRP A 415 -17.28 -9.49 26.20
C TRP A 415 -18.49 -8.53 26.15
N GLN A 416 -18.30 -7.31 25.65
CA GLN A 416 -19.36 -6.30 25.59
C GLN A 416 -20.11 -6.37 24.26
N GLN A 417 -19.38 -6.42 23.15
CA GLN A 417 -19.91 -6.48 21.79
C GLN A 417 -18.96 -7.27 20.90
N GLY A 418 -19.46 -7.84 19.82
CA GLY A 418 -18.59 -8.42 18.79
C GLY A 418 -19.26 -9.50 17.98
N HIS A 419 -18.49 -10.09 17.09
CA HIS A 419 -18.91 -11.23 16.30
C HIS A 419 -17.76 -12.19 16.07
N GLN A 420 -18.09 -13.49 16.08
CA GLN A 420 -17.21 -14.56 15.63
C GLN A 420 -17.75 -15.08 14.30
N PHE A 421 -16.94 -14.94 13.26
CA PHE A 421 -17.28 -15.36 11.91
C PHE A 421 -17.03 -16.86 11.75
N SER A 422 -17.83 -17.52 10.93
CA SER A 422 -17.83 -18.99 10.80
C SER A 422 -16.52 -19.56 10.28
N ARG A 423 -15.81 -18.82 9.39
CA ARG A 423 -14.40 -18.97 8.92
C ARG A 423 -14.21 -18.10 7.66
N GLY A 424 -12.96 -17.88 7.26
CA GLY A 424 -12.61 -17.31 5.94
C GLY A 424 -12.58 -15.79 5.87
N THR A 425 -12.67 -15.10 7.01
CA THR A 425 -12.42 -13.65 7.06
C THR A 425 -10.92 -13.33 7.05
N ASN A 426 -10.10 -14.21 7.62
CA ASN A 426 -8.64 -14.11 7.67
C ASN A 426 -8.17 -12.70 8.04
N PHE A 427 -8.75 -12.13 9.11
CA PHE A 427 -8.38 -10.81 9.58
C PHE A 427 -6.93 -10.80 10.04
N GLN A 428 -6.22 -9.73 9.70
CA GLN A 428 -4.79 -9.59 9.95
C GLN A 428 -4.51 -8.37 10.84
N CYS A 429 -5.15 -7.25 10.55
CA CYS A 429 -4.90 -5.96 11.18
C CYS A 429 -6.17 -5.09 11.16
N PHE A 430 -6.23 -4.10 12.04
CA PHE A 430 -7.35 -3.18 12.12
C PHE A 430 -7.00 -1.85 12.78
N ALA A 431 -7.79 -0.82 12.49
CA ALA A 431 -7.67 0.51 13.06
C ALA A 431 -9.06 1.15 13.20
N THR A 432 -9.12 2.28 13.92
CA THR A 432 -10.36 3.02 14.18
C THR A 432 -10.27 4.47 13.70
N THR A 433 -11.41 5.02 13.31
CA THR A 433 -11.61 6.45 13.02
C THR A 433 -11.93 7.21 14.31
N GLY A 434 -12.07 8.53 14.24
CA GLY A 434 -12.44 9.38 15.38
C GLY A 434 -13.80 9.03 15.97
N ASP A 435 -14.79 8.70 15.12
CA ASP A 435 -16.15 8.28 15.51
C ASP A 435 -16.25 6.80 15.96
N GLY A 436 -15.13 6.08 15.98
CA GLY A 436 -15.03 4.68 16.38
C GLY A 436 -15.53 3.67 15.33
N SER A 437 -15.68 4.08 14.07
CA SER A 437 -15.80 3.14 12.95
C SER A 437 -14.50 2.37 12.74
N ILE A 438 -14.59 1.15 12.20
CA ILE A 438 -13.48 0.17 12.23
C ILE A 438 -13.12 -0.26 10.81
N VAL A 439 -11.85 -0.12 10.45
CA VAL A 439 -11.28 -0.69 9.22
C VAL A 439 -10.52 -1.95 9.57
N VAL A 440 -10.72 -3.02 8.78
CA VAL A 440 -10.05 -4.31 8.99
C VAL A 440 -9.40 -4.77 7.68
N GLY A 441 -8.09 -5.02 7.72
CA GLY A 441 -7.34 -5.66 6.64
C GLY A 441 -7.24 -7.18 6.82
N SER A 442 -7.22 -7.92 5.72
CA SER A 442 -7.17 -9.37 5.71
C SER A 442 -5.97 -9.94 4.94
N LEU A 443 -5.61 -11.18 5.26
CA LEU A 443 -4.56 -11.94 4.58
C LEU A 443 -4.85 -12.15 3.08
N ASP A 444 -6.12 -12.18 2.67
CA ASP A 444 -6.54 -12.28 1.27
C ASP A 444 -6.51 -10.94 0.52
N GLY A 445 -5.94 -9.91 1.13
CA GLY A 445 -5.80 -8.57 0.57
C GLY A 445 -7.05 -7.70 0.67
N LYS A 446 -8.18 -8.21 1.19
CA LYS A 446 -9.42 -7.44 1.31
C LYS A 446 -9.36 -6.45 2.47
N ILE A 447 -10.05 -5.32 2.29
CA ILE A 447 -10.25 -4.34 3.35
C ILE A 447 -11.76 -4.19 3.62
N ARG A 448 -12.18 -4.33 4.88
CA ARG A 448 -13.58 -4.28 5.30
C ARG A 448 -13.83 -3.12 6.25
N LEU A 449 -14.91 -2.39 6.00
CA LEU A 449 -15.34 -1.24 6.79
C LEU A 449 -16.56 -1.60 7.64
N TYR A 450 -16.45 -1.44 8.95
CA TYR A 450 -17.52 -1.67 9.92
C TYR A 450 -17.91 -0.35 10.59
N SER A 451 -19.21 -0.17 10.83
CA SER A 451 -19.70 0.96 11.60
C SER A 451 -19.39 0.76 13.09
N SER A 452 -19.17 1.86 13.81
CA SER A 452 -19.03 1.87 15.28
C SER A 452 -20.15 1.13 16.03
N ASN A 453 -21.36 1.11 15.45
CA ASN A 453 -22.54 0.49 16.04
C ASN A 453 -22.61 -1.04 15.89
N THR A 454 -21.93 -1.63 14.90
CA THR A 454 -22.05 -3.07 14.62
C THR A 454 -20.81 -3.68 13.98
N MET A 455 -20.31 -4.75 14.61
CA MET A 455 -19.19 -5.57 14.14
C MET A 455 -19.64 -6.86 13.44
N ARG A 456 -20.95 -7.05 13.22
CA ARG A 456 -21.50 -8.29 12.64
C ARG A 456 -21.34 -8.36 11.13
N GLN A 457 -21.46 -7.22 10.46
CA GLN A 457 -21.41 -7.14 9.01
C GLN A 457 -20.73 -5.85 8.58
N ALA A 458 -19.75 -5.99 7.69
CA ALA A 458 -19.10 -4.85 7.05
C ALA A 458 -20.12 -4.09 6.18
N LYS A 459 -20.09 -2.76 6.22
CA LYS A 459 -20.89 -1.91 5.34
C LYS A 459 -20.33 -1.92 3.91
N THR A 460 -19.01 -1.90 3.80
CA THR A 460 -18.28 -1.98 2.53
C THR A 460 -17.12 -2.96 2.67
N ALA A 461 -16.83 -3.73 1.62
CA ALA A 461 -15.72 -4.66 1.56
C ALA A 461 -15.00 -4.49 0.22
N PHE A 462 -13.81 -3.90 0.26
CA PHE A 462 -12.96 -3.70 -0.90
C PHE A 462 -12.25 -5.00 -1.29
N PRO A 463 -12.17 -5.32 -2.59
CA PRO A 463 -11.39 -6.46 -3.07
C PRO A 463 -9.89 -6.23 -2.88
N GLY A 464 -9.11 -7.29 -2.73
CA GLY A 464 -7.66 -7.20 -2.71
C GLY A 464 -7.06 -7.19 -4.11
N LEU A 465 -5.86 -6.62 -4.25
CA LEU A 465 -5.11 -6.59 -5.52
C LEU A 465 -4.11 -7.75 -5.66
N GLY A 466 -4.25 -8.79 -4.84
CA GLY A 466 -3.41 -10.00 -4.87
C GLY A 466 -2.30 -10.07 -3.83
N ALA A 467 -2.15 -9.07 -2.95
CA ALA A 467 -1.20 -9.09 -1.84
C ALA A 467 -1.93 -8.99 -0.48
N PRO A 468 -1.42 -9.65 0.58
CA PRO A 468 -1.95 -9.52 1.94
C PRO A 468 -1.90 -8.08 2.46
N VAL A 469 -2.92 -7.68 3.23
CA VAL A 469 -2.90 -6.42 3.97
C VAL A 469 -2.39 -6.68 5.38
N THR A 470 -1.18 -6.20 5.67
CA THR A 470 -0.45 -6.45 6.93
C THR A 470 -0.68 -5.38 7.99
N HIS A 471 -1.04 -4.16 7.57
CA HIS A 471 -1.42 -3.06 8.46
C HIS A 471 -2.47 -2.16 7.78
N VAL A 472 -3.30 -1.48 8.58
CA VAL A 472 -4.26 -0.47 8.10
C VAL A 472 -4.27 0.72 9.04
N ASP A 473 -4.54 1.90 8.49
CA ASP A 473 -4.87 3.10 9.26
C ASP A 473 -5.98 3.88 8.55
N ALA A 474 -6.68 4.74 9.29
CA ALA A 474 -7.78 5.57 8.78
C ALA A 474 -7.60 7.01 9.24
N THR A 475 -8.06 7.98 8.44
CA THR A 475 -8.12 9.37 8.88
C THR A 475 -9.12 9.54 10.03
N TYR A 476 -8.93 10.56 10.85
CA TYR A 476 -9.80 10.84 11.99
C TYR A 476 -11.26 11.00 11.57
N ASP A 477 -11.49 11.66 10.43
CA ASP A 477 -12.83 11.83 9.83
C ASP A 477 -13.34 10.62 9.03
N GLY A 478 -12.53 9.56 8.91
CA GLY A 478 -12.87 8.33 8.21
C GLY A 478 -13.01 8.45 6.70
N LYS A 479 -12.66 9.59 6.07
CA LYS A 479 -12.77 9.77 4.61
C LYS A 479 -11.72 8.99 3.83
N TRP A 480 -10.59 8.69 4.46
CA TRP A 480 -9.47 8.01 3.81
C TRP A 480 -8.98 6.84 4.65
N ILE A 481 -8.56 5.80 3.97
CA ILE A 481 -7.87 4.67 4.57
C ILE A 481 -6.58 4.40 3.81
N VAL A 482 -5.58 3.89 4.53
CA VAL A 482 -4.36 3.35 3.95
C VAL A 482 -4.22 1.89 4.37
N GLY A 483 -3.97 1.02 3.40
CA GLY A 483 -3.60 -0.38 3.62
C GLY A 483 -2.12 -0.59 3.28
N THR A 484 -1.41 -1.34 4.11
CA THR A 484 -0.02 -1.74 3.90
C THR A 484 0.04 -3.15 3.35
N THR A 485 0.78 -3.34 2.26
CA THR A 485 1.18 -4.65 1.74
C THR A 485 2.70 -4.70 1.66
N ASP A 486 3.31 -5.86 1.40
CA ASP A 486 4.77 -5.97 1.34
C ASP A 486 5.43 -5.01 0.31
N THR A 487 4.77 -4.72 -0.81
CA THR A 487 5.39 -4.04 -1.96
C THR A 487 4.76 -2.70 -2.33
N TYR A 488 3.61 -2.35 -1.76
CA TYR A 488 2.94 -1.07 -1.97
C TYR A 488 2.01 -0.72 -0.82
N LEU A 489 1.67 0.56 -0.70
CA LEU A 489 0.55 1.03 0.09
C LEU A 489 -0.64 1.27 -0.83
N ILE A 490 -1.85 0.98 -0.36
CA ILE A 490 -3.10 1.26 -1.08
C ILE A 490 -3.88 2.34 -0.33
N VAL A 491 -4.15 3.46 -0.98
CA VAL A 491 -4.95 4.57 -0.45
C VAL A 491 -6.33 4.54 -1.09
N ILE A 492 -7.37 4.51 -0.27
CA ILE A 492 -8.76 4.43 -0.73
C ILE A 492 -9.55 5.61 -0.15
N CYS A 493 -10.26 6.33 -1.04
CA CYS A 493 -11.32 7.25 -0.64
C CYS A 493 -12.55 6.44 -0.21
N THR A 494 -13.06 6.68 0.99
CA THR A 494 -14.26 6.01 1.50
C THR A 494 -15.53 6.82 1.22
N LEU A 495 -15.41 8.03 0.66
CA LEU A 495 -16.56 8.85 0.34
C LEU A 495 -17.34 8.29 -0.84
N PHE A 496 -18.66 8.34 -0.74
CA PHE A 496 -19.55 8.08 -1.85
C PHE A 496 -20.84 8.88 -1.69
N THR A 497 -21.50 9.11 -2.82
CA THR A 497 -22.82 9.73 -2.86
C THR A 497 -23.89 8.66 -2.85
N ASP A 498 -24.75 8.66 -1.83
CA ASP A 498 -25.84 7.69 -1.73
C ASP A 498 -26.98 7.98 -2.73
N LYS A 499 -27.98 7.10 -2.77
CA LYS A 499 -29.16 7.27 -3.67
C LYS A 499 -29.99 8.51 -3.37
N ALA A 500 -29.86 9.08 -2.18
CA ALA A 500 -30.54 10.31 -1.78
C ALA A 500 -29.71 11.57 -2.10
N GLY A 501 -28.53 11.42 -2.72
CA GLY A 501 -27.63 12.52 -3.04
C GLY A 501 -26.82 13.01 -1.84
N LYS A 502 -26.79 12.26 -0.72
CA LYS A 502 -26.01 12.62 0.46
C LYS A 502 -24.65 11.95 0.42
N THR A 503 -23.59 12.74 0.60
CA THR A 503 -22.23 12.23 0.80
C THR A 503 -22.11 11.51 2.14
N LYS A 504 -21.60 10.27 2.11
CA LYS A 504 -21.38 9.39 3.27
C LYS A 504 -20.04 8.70 3.16
N THR A 505 -19.57 8.12 4.26
CA THR A 505 -18.40 7.23 4.24
C THR A 505 -18.82 5.78 4.05
N GLY A 506 -17.92 4.97 3.50
CA GLY A 506 -18.10 3.53 3.34
C GLY A 506 -18.25 2.76 4.66
N PHE A 507 -18.02 3.41 5.81
CA PHE A 507 -18.31 2.91 7.15
C PHE A 507 -19.79 3.02 7.53
N GLU A 508 -20.53 3.94 6.92
CA GLU A 508 -21.95 4.18 7.20
C GLU A 508 -22.86 3.39 6.25
N GLY A 509 -22.41 3.13 5.02
CA GLY A 509 -23.20 2.48 3.99
C GLY A 509 -22.36 1.75 2.94
N ARG A 510 -23.05 0.97 2.09
CA ARG A 510 -22.44 0.26 0.97
C ARG A 510 -22.20 1.26 -0.17
N MET A 511 -20.94 1.44 -0.55
CA MET A 511 -20.54 2.46 -1.53
C MET A 511 -21.08 2.20 -2.95
N GLY A 512 -21.30 0.94 -3.33
CA GLY A 512 -21.76 0.60 -4.67
C GLY A 512 -20.67 0.82 -5.72
N ASN A 513 -21.06 1.17 -6.95
CA ASN A 513 -20.18 1.19 -8.13
C ASN A 513 -19.63 2.58 -8.53
N LYS A 514 -20.14 3.66 -7.94
CA LYS A 514 -19.67 5.03 -8.19
C LYS A 514 -18.65 5.41 -7.13
N ILE A 515 -17.47 4.83 -7.25
CA ILE A 515 -16.38 5.03 -6.31
C ILE A 515 -15.12 5.36 -7.07
N ALA A 516 -14.23 6.08 -6.40
CA ALA A 516 -12.91 6.36 -6.94
C ALA A 516 -12.04 5.10 -6.98
N ALA A 517 -11.17 5.02 -7.98
CA ALA A 517 -10.11 4.02 -7.99
C ALA A 517 -9.09 4.34 -6.89
N PRO A 518 -8.48 3.32 -6.25
CA PRO A 518 -7.47 3.55 -5.23
C PRO A 518 -6.19 4.07 -5.88
N ARG A 519 -5.39 4.79 -5.09
CA ARG A 519 -4.03 5.19 -5.48
C ARG A 519 -3.02 4.32 -4.75
N LEU A 520 -1.97 3.91 -5.45
CA LEU A 520 -0.89 3.12 -4.90
C LEU A 520 0.30 4.02 -4.54
N LEU A 521 0.90 3.82 -3.37
CA LEU A 521 2.17 4.44 -3.02
C LEU A 521 3.25 3.37 -3.13
N LYS A 522 4.25 3.59 -3.98
CA LYS A 522 5.29 2.61 -4.29
C LYS A 522 6.67 3.23 -4.17
N LEU A 523 7.66 2.40 -3.85
CA LEU A 523 9.06 2.78 -3.98
C LEU A 523 9.49 2.74 -5.44
N ARG A 524 10.42 3.63 -5.80
CA ARG A 524 11.16 3.51 -7.05
C ARG A 524 12.00 2.22 -7.01
N PRO A 525 12.22 1.53 -8.15
CA PRO A 525 13.00 0.29 -8.20
C PRO A 525 14.36 0.40 -7.51
N LEU A 526 15.05 1.52 -7.68
CA LEU A 526 16.34 1.78 -7.04
C LEU A 526 16.23 1.81 -5.52
N ASP A 527 15.29 2.60 -4.99
CA ASP A 527 15.07 2.71 -3.54
C ASP A 527 14.63 1.36 -2.97
N ALA A 528 13.74 0.63 -3.64
CA ALA A 528 13.33 -0.71 -3.21
C ALA A 528 14.50 -1.70 -3.15
N HIS A 529 15.47 -1.60 -4.06
CA HIS A 529 16.68 -2.40 -4.03
C HIS A 529 17.63 -1.97 -2.90
N LEU A 530 17.81 -0.65 -2.70
CA LEU A 530 18.66 -0.10 -1.64
C LEU A 530 18.13 -0.38 -0.23
N ALA A 531 16.82 -0.62 -0.07
CA ALA A 531 16.24 -1.06 1.19
C ALA A 531 16.77 -2.43 1.66
N GLY A 532 17.39 -3.21 0.76
CA GLY A 532 18.04 -4.48 1.06
C GLY A 532 17.06 -5.65 1.20
N SER A 533 17.44 -6.66 1.99
CA SER A 533 16.65 -7.88 2.18
C SER A 533 15.32 -7.66 2.92
N ASN A 534 15.21 -6.61 3.74
CA ASN A 534 13.99 -6.24 4.44
C ASN A 534 13.23 -5.11 3.74
N ASN A 535 12.98 -5.26 2.44
CA ASN A 535 12.34 -4.24 1.60
C ASN A 535 10.80 -4.23 1.67
N LYS A 536 10.22 -4.86 2.69
CA LYS A 536 8.76 -4.93 2.88
C LYS A 536 8.26 -3.68 3.60
N PHE A 537 7.15 -3.11 3.13
CA PHE A 537 6.48 -2.05 3.88
C PHE A 537 5.88 -2.57 5.19
N ARG A 538 5.99 -1.76 6.24
CA ARG A 538 5.40 -1.98 7.56
C ARG A 538 4.81 -0.69 8.11
N ASN A 539 3.72 -0.83 8.87
CA ASN A 539 3.11 0.21 9.70
C ASN A 539 2.85 1.54 8.94
N ALA A 540 2.17 1.50 7.79
CA ALA A 540 1.78 2.75 7.14
C ALA A 540 0.68 3.46 7.94
N GLN A 541 0.92 4.72 8.30
CA GLN A 541 0.04 5.51 9.15
C GLN A 541 -0.07 6.94 8.64
N PHE A 542 -1.23 7.54 8.85
CA PHE A 542 -1.41 8.97 8.62
C PHE A 542 -0.73 9.79 9.73
N SER A 543 -0.41 11.06 9.46
CA SER A 543 -0.01 11.98 10.53
C SER A 543 -1.09 12.06 11.62
N TRP A 544 -0.71 12.25 12.88
CA TRP A 544 -1.64 11.93 13.96
C TRP A 544 -2.44 13.15 14.42
N VAL A 545 -3.72 13.17 14.07
CA VAL A 545 -4.70 14.15 14.58
C VAL A 545 -5.78 13.46 15.42
N THR A 546 -6.31 14.18 16.41
CA THR A 546 -7.37 13.70 17.31
C THR A 546 -8.54 14.67 17.46
N GLU A 547 -8.59 15.73 16.65
CA GLU A 547 -9.63 16.76 16.73
C GLU A 547 -10.45 16.83 15.45
N ASP A 548 -11.78 17.00 15.61
CA ASP A 548 -12.69 17.20 14.48
C ASP A 548 -12.33 18.47 13.69
N GLY A 549 -12.34 18.36 12.36
CA GLY A 549 -12.04 19.47 11.45
C GLY A 549 -10.55 19.67 11.17
N LYS A 550 -9.65 18.99 11.88
CA LYS A 550 -8.24 18.87 11.47
C LYS A 550 -8.07 17.70 10.50
N GLN A 551 -7.04 17.79 9.67
CA GLN A 551 -6.75 16.81 8.63
C GLN A 551 -5.31 16.37 8.67
N GLU A 552 -5.11 15.07 8.48
CA GLU A 552 -3.82 14.47 8.24
C GLU A 552 -3.23 14.95 6.91
N ARG A 553 -1.93 15.28 6.90
CA ARG A 553 -1.23 15.84 5.73
C ARG A 553 -0.13 14.94 5.20
N HIS A 554 0.24 13.89 5.93
CA HIS A 554 1.27 12.94 5.50
C HIS A 554 0.85 11.49 5.72
N VAL A 555 1.46 10.61 4.94
CA VAL A 555 1.47 9.16 5.18
C VAL A 555 2.92 8.76 5.37
N VAL A 556 3.22 8.07 6.47
CA VAL A 556 4.56 7.52 6.74
C VAL A 556 4.48 6.01 6.81
N ALA A 557 5.48 5.32 6.26
CA ALA A 557 5.63 3.88 6.39
C ALA A 557 7.11 3.50 6.56
N THR A 558 7.35 2.35 7.19
CA THR A 558 8.69 1.81 7.37
C THR A 558 9.02 0.78 6.29
N VAL A 559 10.21 0.85 5.69
CA VAL A 559 10.75 -0.16 4.76
C VAL A 559 12.17 -0.48 5.16
N GLY A 560 12.38 -1.56 5.91
CA GLY A 560 13.69 -1.92 6.44
C GLY A 560 14.34 -0.77 7.20
N LYS A 561 15.34 -0.13 6.60
CA LYS A 561 16.09 1.01 7.16
C LYS A 561 15.55 2.39 6.77
N PHE A 562 14.46 2.45 6.00
CA PHE A 562 13.87 3.68 5.51
C PHE A 562 12.58 4.00 6.25
N SER A 563 12.43 5.25 6.65
CA SER A 563 11.12 5.86 6.86
C SER A 563 10.76 6.60 5.59
N VAL A 564 9.65 6.21 4.96
CA VAL A 564 9.19 6.73 3.66
C VAL A 564 7.97 7.59 3.90
N ILE A 565 8.04 8.85 3.50
CA ILE A 565 7.05 9.87 3.87
C ILE A 565 6.48 10.46 2.58
N TRP A 566 5.18 10.30 2.39
CA TRP A 566 4.42 10.95 1.32
C TRP A 566 3.68 12.17 1.86
N ASN A 567 3.68 13.24 1.07
CA ASN A 567 2.75 14.34 1.27
C ASN A 567 1.35 13.88 0.81
N PHE A 568 0.42 13.76 1.75
CA PHE A 568 -0.91 13.25 1.48
C PHE A 568 -1.75 14.21 0.61
N GLN A 569 -1.48 15.52 0.65
CA GLN A 569 -2.13 16.48 -0.25
C GLN A 569 -1.69 16.26 -1.70
N GLN A 570 -0.40 16.00 -1.93
CA GLN A 570 0.12 15.63 -3.25
C GLN A 570 -0.48 14.30 -3.73
N VAL A 571 -0.63 13.33 -2.82
CA VAL A 571 -1.28 12.05 -3.12
C VAL A 571 -2.74 12.22 -3.50
N LYS A 572 -3.47 13.21 -2.97
CA LYS A 572 -4.86 13.50 -3.34
C LYS A 572 -4.98 14.24 -4.67
N ASN A 573 -4.03 15.12 -4.98
CA ASN A 573 -4.06 15.94 -6.19
C ASN A 573 -4.06 15.06 -7.47
N GLY A 574 -5.16 15.06 -8.23
CA GLY A 574 -5.29 14.28 -9.48
C GLY A 574 -4.35 14.72 -10.59
N SER A 575 -3.91 15.97 -10.55
CA SER A 575 -3.04 16.60 -11.54
C SER A 575 -1.54 16.49 -11.20
N HIS A 576 -1.18 15.77 -10.13
CA HIS A 576 0.21 15.58 -9.73
C HIS A 576 1.03 14.85 -10.80
N GLU A 577 2.28 15.27 -11.05
CA GLU A 577 3.17 14.71 -12.09
C GLU A 577 3.32 13.19 -12.01
N CYS A 578 3.40 12.65 -10.79
CA CYS A 578 3.45 11.22 -10.51
C CYS A 578 2.32 10.41 -11.21
N TYR A 579 1.17 11.01 -11.55
CA TYR A 579 0.05 10.32 -12.19
C TYR A 579 -0.04 10.56 -13.71
N HIS A 580 0.82 11.41 -14.26
CA HIS A 580 0.85 11.65 -15.68
C HIS A 580 1.31 10.37 -16.39
N GLU A 581 0.66 10.06 -17.51
CA GLU A 581 1.06 8.99 -18.43
C GLU A 581 1.08 7.56 -17.85
N GLN A 582 0.37 7.33 -16.75
CA GLN A 582 0.23 6.00 -16.18
C GLN A 582 -1.01 5.28 -16.69
N GLU A 583 -0.83 4.02 -17.06
CA GLU A 583 -1.94 3.11 -17.37
C GLU A 583 -2.37 2.32 -16.11
N GLY A 584 -3.68 2.13 -15.95
CA GLY A 584 -4.24 1.41 -14.81
C GLY A 584 -4.30 2.23 -13.52
N LEU A 585 -4.06 1.59 -12.38
CA LEU A 585 -4.13 2.25 -11.07
C LEU A 585 -3.01 3.28 -10.95
N LYS A 586 -3.38 4.50 -10.56
CA LYS A 586 -2.47 5.63 -10.29
C LYS A 586 -1.48 5.26 -9.18
N LYS A 587 -0.18 5.45 -9.44
CA LYS A 587 0.97 5.12 -8.57
C LYS A 587 1.77 6.39 -8.26
N CYS A 588 1.96 6.69 -6.98
CA CYS A 588 2.79 7.80 -6.52
C CYS A 588 4.17 7.32 -6.05
N TYR A 589 5.20 7.95 -6.59
CA TYR A 589 6.63 7.75 -6.25
C TYR A 589 7.25 9.01 -5.62
N CYS A 590 6.42 10.01 -5.30
CA CYS A 590 6.81 11.31 -4.84
C CYS A 590 6.84 11.28 -3.30
N TYR A 591 7.99 10.90 -2.73
CA TYR A 591 8.20 10.71 -1.29
C TYR A 591 9.58 11.20 -0.84
N LYS A 592 9.73 11.33 0.47
CA LYS A 592 11.00 11.57 1.15
C LYS A 592 11.43 10.32 1.91
N ILE A 593 12.73 10.03 1.91
CA ILE A 593 13.32 8.93 2.69
C ILE A 593 14.16 9.51 3.83
N VAL A 594 13.93 9.01 5.03
CA VAL A 594 14.88 9.11 6.15
C VAL A 594 15.56 7.76 6.33
N LEU A 595 16.86 7.71 6.03
CA LEU A 595 17.68 6.50 6.13
C LEU A 595 18.27 6.36 7.53
N ARG A 596 18.28 5.12 8.04
CA ARG A 596 18.97 4.71 9.27
C ARG A 596 20.03 3.65 9.02
N ASN A 597 20.98 3.53 9.94
CA ASN A 597 22.05 2.53 9.85
C ASN A 597 21.53 1.11 10.11
N GLU A 598 20.46 1.01 10.90
CA GLU A 598 19.80 -0.22 11.33
C GLU A 598 18.35 -0.27 10.83
N SER A 599 17.75 -1.45 10.87
CA SER A 599 16.33 -1.60 10.53
C SER A 599 15.50 -0.78 11.53
N ILE A 600 14.58 0.01 11.03
CA ILE A 600 13.66 0.80 11.85
C ILE A 600 12.65 -0.16 12.48
N VAL A 601 12.43 -0.01 13.78
CA VAL A 601 11.41 -0.74 14.54
C VAL A 601 10.05 -0.16 14.19
N ASP A 602 9.90 1.15 14.39
CA ASP A 602 8.69 1.90 14.09
C ASP A 602 9.00 3.36 13.72
N SER A 603 8.10 3.99 12.96
CA SER A 603 8.24 5.38 12.51
C SER A 603 6.87 6.04 12.43
N ARG A 604 6.63 7.04 13.28
CA ARG A 604 5.31 7.66 13.43
C ARG A 604 5.39 9.15 13.77
N PHE A 605 4.46 9.93 13.25
CA PHE A 605 4.29 11.32 13.65
C PHE A 605 3.73 11.43 15.07
N MET A 606 4.27 12.37 15.85
CA MET A 606 3.65 12.78 17.11
C MET A 606 2.25 13.35 16.87
N ASN A 607 1.46 13.44 17.94
CA ASN A 607 0.16 14.09 17.87
C ASN A 607 0.32 15.57 17.49
N ASP A 608 -0.60 16.09 16.70
CA ASP A 608 -0.60 17.44 16.15
C ASP A 608 -0.58 18.56 17.20
N ASN A 609 -0.92 18.26 18.46
CA ASN A 609 -0.71 19.17 19.59
C ASN A 609 0.76 19.60 19.80
N PHE A 610 1.71 18.81 19.30
CA PHE A 610 3.15 19.10 19.34
C PHE A 610 3.66 19.78 18.07
N ALA A 611 2.80 20.13 17.11
CA ALA A 611 3.20 20.87 15.92
C ALA A 611 3.76 22.26 16.29
N VAL A 612 4.92 22.60 15.73
CA VAL A 612 5.56 23.91 15.93
C VAL A 612 4.87 24.96 15.07
N SER A 613 4.73 26.19 15.58
CA SER A 613 4.27 27.32 14.76
C SER A 613 5.17 27.52 13.54
N GLY A 614 4.60 27.37 12.34
CA GLY A 614 5.32 27.46 11.06
C GLY A 614 5.80 26.12 10.48
N SER A 615 5.63 25.00 11.20
CA SER A 615 5.74 23.65 10.65
C SER A 615 4.35 23.15 10.26
N PRO A 616 4.20 22.43 9.13
CA PRO A 616 2.92 21.85 8.76
C PRO A 616 2.52 20.67 9.65
N GLU A 617 3.42 20.10 10.44
CA GLU A 617 3.14 18.87 11.20
C GLU A 617 3.88 18.82 12.52
N ALA A 618 3.44 17.91 13.39
CA ALA A 618 4.21 17.50 14.54
C ALA A 618 5.47 16.71 14.13
N PRO A 619 6.48 16.60 15.01
CA PRO A 619 7.70 15.87 14.70
C PRO A 619 7.46 14.41 14.34
N LEU A 620 8.26 13.89 13.42
CA LEU A 620 8.36 12.47 13.12
C LEU A 620 9.32 11.80 14.10
N VAL A 621 8.86 10.77 14.81
CA VAL A 621 9.69 9.94 15.68
C VAL A 621 10.05 8.66 14.96
N ILE A 622 11.34 8.33 14.94
CA ILE A 622 11.87 7.10 14.36
C ILE A 622 12.58 6.32 15.46
N ALA A 623 12.14 5.09 15.71
CA ALA A 623 12.78 4.17 16.61
C ALA A 623 13.53 3.08 15.82
N THR A 624 14.78 2.86 16.19
CA THR A 624 15.61 1.71 15.80
C THR A 624 15.88 0.87 17.05
N PRO A 625 16.42 -0.35 16.97
CA PRO A 625 16.64 -1.17 18.16
C PRO A 625 17.47 -0.46 19.23
N MET A 626 18.43 0.38 18.85
CA MET A 626 19.36 1.00 19.80
C MET A 626 19.19 2.50 19.99
N LYS A 627 18.32 3.15 19.21
CA LYS A 627 18.19 4.61 19.21
C LYS A 627 16.78 5.06 18.89
N VAL A 628 16.42 6.20 19.45
CA VAL A 628 15.25 6.96 19.05
C VAL A 628 15.66 8.34 18.57
N SER A 629 14.95 8.87 17.58
CA SER A 629 15.25 10.18 17.05
C SER A 629 14.00 10.90 16.60
N SER A 630 14.08 12.22 16.59
CA SER A 630 12.96 13.09 16.21
C SER A 630 13.36 14.02 15.08
N PHE A 631 12.48 14.16 14.09
CA PHE A 631 12.65 15.05 12.94
C PHE A 631 11.54 16.06 12.88
N SER A 632 11.90 17.31 12.66
CA SER A 632 10.92 18.35 12.33
C SER A 632 10.86 18.52 10.82
N LEU A 633 9.64 18.64 10.28
CA LEU A 633 9.40 19.11 8.92
C LEU A 633 9.44 20.64 8.95
N SER A 634 10.57 21.25 8.62
CA SER A 634 10.67 22.70 8.56
C SER A 634 10.25 23.20 7.19
N SER A 635 9.32 24.16 7.13
CA SER A 635 9.03 24.92 5.90
C SER A 635 10.02 26.08 5.68
N LYS A 636 11.04 26.25 6.53
CA LYS A 636 11.99 27.36 6.44
C LYS A 636 13.13 27.05 5.46
N ARG A 637 13.31 27.95 4.50
CA ARG A 637 14.64 28.39 4.05
C ARG A 637 15.13 29.52 4.93
#